data_AF-A0A6L9QXA4-F1
#
_entry.id   AF-A0A6L9QXA4-F1
#
_cell.length_a   1.000
_cell.length_b   1.000
_cell.length_c   1.000
_cell.angle_alpha   90.00
_cell.angle_beta   90.00
_cell.angle_gamma   90.00
#
_symmetry.space_group_name_H-M   'P 1'
#
loop_
_entity.id
_entity.type
_entity.pdbx_description
1 polymer ?
#
loop_
_entity_poly.entity_id
_entity_poly.type
_entity_poly.pdbx_seq_one_letter_code
_entity_poly.pdbx_strand_id
1 'polypeptide(L)'
;MVDSGHGDVERGGAFDPRRDAIDFYEALEGMRIEIRDAVAVGPTRYGELPVLPANGAGAGVRTRRGGILLRDRDPNPERVILDDALAPLPGMSVGDRLPGANQGVLDYSHDDYKLLLTASPRHAPGGLRPEATRAQRAGEMAVATAGLDGLNPDAPPARFTALAEDIVHGLRSPDLIAVTGIGDNSGPDDDGTVATDQTVAQLVTAISAAGGPAYDWRSVDPRDNADGGADGANERAGFLFRTDRGLAFVDRPAPGEPV
;
A
#
# COMPACT_ATOMS: atom_id res chain seq x y z
N MET A 1 10.41 -26.27 4.12
CA MET A 1 9.12 -26.12 4.80
C MET A 1 9.43 -25.92 6.26
N VAL A 2 9.30 -24.66 6.67
CA VAL A 2 9.35 -24.22 8.07
C VAL A 2 7.89 -24.14 8.50
N ASP A 3 7.55 -24.68 9.68
CA ASP A 3 6.19 -24.77 10.21
C ASP A 3 5.70 -23.39 10.70
N SER A 4 4.39 -23.23 10.68
CA SER A 4 3.60 -22.05 11.06
C SER A 4 3.27 -22.02 12.57
N GLY A 5 4.17 -22.54 13.40
CA GLY A 5 3.98 -22.62 14.84
C GLY A 5 3.69 -21.26 15.46
N HIS A 6 2.58 -21.13 16.17
CA HIS A 6 2.29 -19.98 17.02
C HIS A 6 3.17 -20.09 18.27
N GLY A 7 4.44 -19.69 18.15
CA GLY A 7 5.36 -19.57 19.28
C GLY A 7 5.16 -18.22 19.97
N ASP A 8 4.96 -18.25 21.29
CA ASP A 8 5.13 -17.07 22.15
C ASP A 8 6.59 -17.12 22.64
N VAL A 9 7.41 -16.18 22.18
CA VAL A 9 8.85 -16.09 22.52
C VAL A 9 9.08 -15.97 24.03
N GLU A 10 8.07 -15.52 24.79
CA GLU A 10 8.12 -15.34 26.24
C GLU A 10 7.46 -16.49 27.03
N ARG A 11 6.57 -17.29 26.43
CA ARG A 11 5.72 -18.24 27.19
C ARG A 11 5.56 -19.64 26.63
N GLY A 12 6.16 -20.02 25.51
CA GLY A 12 6.10 -21.43 25.12
C GLY A 12 6.75 -21.83 23.80
N GLY A 13 7.43 -22.98 23.84
CA GLY A 13 8.16 -23.59 22.73
C GLY A 13 9.59 -23.90 23.16
N ALA A 14 10.19 -24.95 22.61
CA ALA A 14 11.64 -25.11 22.67
C ALA A 14 12.20 -24.45 21.41
N PHE A 15 13.22 -23.61 21.55
CA PHE A 15 13.91 -22.99 20.41
C PHE A 15 14.26 -24.04 19.35
N ASP A 16 13.61 -23.98 18.19
CA ASP A 16 13.76 -24.92 17.06
C ASP A 16 13.91 -24.16 15.73
N PRO A 17 15.10 -23.61 15.43
CA PRO A 17 15.36 -22.86 14.20
C PRO A 17 15.26 -23.71 12.92
N ARG A 18 15.02 -25.03 13.03
CA ARG A 18 14.76 -25.90 11.87
C ARG A 18 13.28 -25.96 11.50
N ARG A 19 12.40 -25.60 12.43
CA ARG A 19 10.95 -25.69 12.26
C ARG A 19 10.25 -24.36 12.42
N ASP A 20 10.77 -23.44 13.22
CA ASP A 20 10.12 -22.16 13.49
C ASP A 20 10.90 -21.02 12.83
N ALA A 21 10.20 -20.21 12.04
CA ALA A 21 10.83 -19.17 11.23
C ALA A 21 11.40 -18.04 12.08
N ILE A 22 10.70 -17.68 13.16
CA ILE A 22 11.17 -16.68 14.11
C ILE A 22 12.48 -17.12 14.76
N ASP A 23 12.57 -18.37 15.22
CA ASP A 23 13.80 -18.95 15.77
C ASP A 23 14.93 -19.03 14.74
N PHE A 24 14.59 -19.30 13.48
CA PHE A 24 15.57 -19.31 12.39
C PHE A 24 16.20 -17.94 12.18
N TYR A 25 15.40 -16.86 12.14
CA TYR A 25 15.92 -15.51 11.99
C TYR A 25 16.64 -15.04 13.26
N GLU A 26 16.13 -15.36 14.44
CA GLU A 26 16.80 -15.09 15.73
C GLU A 26 18.20 -15.73 15.79
N ALA A 27 18.34 -16.97 15.32
CA ALA A 27 19.64 -17.65 15.24
C ALA A 27 20.65 -16.95 14.32
N LEU A 28 20.19 -16.03 13.46
CA LEU A 28 20.98 -15.30 12.48
C LEU A 28 21.09 -13.81 12.81
N GLU A 29 20.43 -13.31 13.85
CA GLU A 29 20.46 -11.89 14.19
C GLU A 29 21.89 -11.42 14.46
N GLY A 30 22.26 -10.26 13.92
CA GLY A 30 23.60 -9.70 13.96
C GLY A 30 24.62 -10.41 13.05
N MET A 31 24.24 -11.51 12.38
CA MET A 31 25.12 -12.21 11.45
C MET A 31 25.10 -11.59 10.06
N ARG A 32 26.25 -11.66 9.39
CA ARG A 32 26.35 -11.33 7.96
C ARG A 32 25.91 -12.53 7.12
N ILE A 33 24.82 -12.37 6.38
CA ILE A 33 24.26 -13.40 5.50
C ILE A 33 24.23 -12.95 4.04
N GLU A 34 24.02 -13.92 3.14
CA GLU A 34 23.87 -13.69 1.71
C GLU A 34 22.57 -14.30 1.21
N ILE A 35 21.79 -13.53 0.46
CA ILE A 35 20.73 -14.06 -0.39
C ILE A 35 21.13 -13.89 -1.85
N ARG A 36 20.76 -14.86 -2.69
CA ARG A 36 21.15 -14.86 -4.11
C ARG A 36 19.93 -14.73 -5.01
N ASP A 37 20.10 -14.01 -6.11
CA ASP A 37 19.14 -13.88 -7.20
C ASP A 37 17.73 -13.53 -6.69
N ALA A 38 17.61 -12.48 -5.87
CA ALA A 38 16.35 -12.15 -5.22
C ALA A 38 15.33 -11.57 -6.21
N VAL A 39 14.04 -11.80 -5.96
CA VAL A 39 12.92 -11.21 -6.72
C VAL A 39 12.01 -10.42 -5.80
N ALA A 40 11.69 -9.19 -6.17
CA ALA A 40 10.78 -8.34 -5.41
C ALA A 40 9.35 -8.91 -5.42
N VAL A 41 8.73 -8.97 -4.26
CA VAL A 41 7.32 -9.38 -4.08
C VAL A 41 6.41 -8.23 -3.65
N GLY A 42 6.99 -7.04 -3.45
CA GLY A 42 6.33 -5.76 -3.22
C GLY A 42 7.17 -4.62 -3.80
N PRO A 43 6.63 -3.39 -3.84
CA PRO A 43 7.42 -2.22 -4.23
C PRO A 43 8.42 -1.84 -3.13
N THR A 44 9.47 -1.10 -3.49
CA THR A 44 10.27 -0.38 -2.49
C THR A 44 9.41 0.71 -1.86
N ARG A 45 9.23 0.70 -0.54
CA ARG A 45 8.49 1.73 0.21
C ARG A 45 9.18 1.97 1.55
N TYR A 46 9.31 3.22 1.97
CA TYR A 46 9.93 3.60 3.26
C TYR A 46 11.36 3.05 3.47
N GLY A 47 12.16 2.96 2.41
CA GLY A 47 13.51 2.40 2.50
C GLY A 47 13.55 0.87 2.56
N GLU A 48 12.40 0.20 2.51
CA GLU A 48 12.29 -1.25 2.61
C GLU A 48 11.88 -1.89 1.28
N LEU A 49 12.34 -3.13 1.07
CA LEU A 49 12.00 -3.92 -0.10
C LEU A 49 11.77 -5.39 0.28
N PRO A 50 10.52 -5.90 0.22
CA PRO A 50 10.24 -7.30 0.43
C PRO A 50 10.62 -8.13 -0.80
N VAL A 51 11.45 -9.16 -0.59
CA VAL A 51 11.96 -10.04 -1.64
C VAL A 51 11.80 -11.51 -1.27
N LEU A 52 11.89 -12.36 -2.30
CA LEU A 52 12.15 -13.79 -2.15
C LEU A 52 13.55 -14.12 -2.68
N PRO A 53 14.40 -14.83 -1.91
CA PRO A 53 15.65 -15.37 -2.41
C PRO A 53 15.45 -16.37 -3.56
N ALA A 54 16.52 -16.66 -4.30
CA ALA A 54 16.60 -17.69 -5.35
C ALA A 54 15.46 -17.61 -6.40
N ASN A 55 15.12 -16.39 -6.82
CA ASN A 55 13.99 -16.08 -7.71
C ASN A 55 12.64 -16.66 -7.22
N GLY A 56 12.47 -16.85 -5.91
CA GLY A 56 11.28 -17.45 -5.32
C GLY A 56 11.25 -18.97 -5.36
N ALA A 57 12.37 -19.64 -5.63
CA ALA A 57 12.44 -21.10 -5.55
C ALA A 57 12.12 -21.57 -4.12
N GLY A 58 11.13 -22.45 -3.99
CA GLY A 58 10.67 -22.97 -2.70
C GLY A 58 9.66 -22.10 -1.97
N ALA A 59 9.29 -20.94 -2.53
CA ALA A 59 8.21 -20.10 -1.99
C ALA A 59 6.82 -20.74 -2.21
N GLY A 60 5.86 -20.34 -1.39
CA GLY A 60 4.46 -20.71 -1.49
C GLY A 60 3.74 -20.19 -2.74
N VAL A 61 2.43 -20.02 -2.62
CA VAL A 61 1.60 -19.58 -3.75
C VAL A 61 1.93 -18.14 -4.13
N ARG A 62 2.18 -17.90 -5.42
CA ARG A 62 2.48 -16.57 -5.96
C ARG A 62 1.28 -15.97 -6.68
N THR A 63 1.16 -14.65 -6.68
CA THR A 63 0.13 -13.93 -7.43
C THR A 63 0.47 -13.91 -8.93
N ARG A 64 -0.52 -13.63 -9.79
CA ARG A 64 -0.32 -13.52 -11.25
C ARG A 64 0.75 -12.48 -11.64
N ARG A 65 0.93 -11.45 -10.82
CA ARG A 65 1.92 -10.38 -11.03
C ARG A 65 3.25 -10.63 -10.32
N GLY A 66 3.37 -11.74 -9.60
CA GLY A 66 4.63 -12.17 -9.01
C GLY A 66 4.85 -11.71 -7.57
N GLY A 67 3.80 -11.25 -6.89
CA GLY A 67 3.79 -11.13 -5.43
C GLY A 67 3.68 -12.51 -4.77
N ILE A 68 3.73 -12.53 -3.44
CA ILE A 68 3.51 -13.73 -2.63
C ILE A 68 2.15 -13.62 -1.92
N LEU A 69 1.38 -14.71 -1.88
CA LEU A 69 0.00 -14.69 -1.39
C LEU A 69 -0.06 -15.04 0.10
N LEU A 70 -0.52 -14.10 0.93
CA LEU A 70 -0.84 -14.36 2.33
C LEU A 70 -2.04 -15.31 2.45
N ARG A 71 -1.91 -16.35 3.28
CA ARG A 71 -2.97 -17.32 3.54
C ARG A 71 -3.03 -17.63 5.05
N ASP A 72 -4.20 -18.05 5.52
CA ASP A 72 -4.49 -18.33 6.94
C ASP A 72 -3.44 -19.20 7.67
N ARG A 73 -2.80 -20.14 6.95
CA ARG A 73 -1.76 -21.04 7.49
C ARG A 73 -0.42 -20.90 6.79
N ASP A 74 -0.21 -19.78 6.12
CA ASP A 74 1.03 -19.47 5.42
C ASP A 74 1.27 -17.96 5.46
N PRO A 75 1.92 -17.47 6.54
CA PRO A 75 2.28 -16.07 6.68
C PRO A 75 3.44 -15.65 5.78
N ASN A 76 3.98 -16.59 4.98
CA ASN A 76 5.13 -16.41 4.10
C ASN A 76 6.46 -16.06 4.82
N PRO A 77 6.92 -16.90 5.78
CA PRO A 77 8.19 -16.67 6.49
C PRO A 77 9.43 -16.67 5.58
N GLU A 78 9.31 -17.20 4.35
CA GLU A 78 10.38 -17.17 3.34
C GLU A 78 10.62 -15.78 2.73
N ARG A 79 9.73 -14.81 2.99
CA ARG A 79 9.90 -13.42 2.58
C ARG A 79 10.97 -12.77 3.45
N VAL A 80 11.95 -12.15 2.79
CA VAL A 80 12.99 -11.35 3.46
C VAL A 80 12.73 -9.88 3.17
N ILE A 81 12.78 -9.03 4.19
CA ILE A 81 12.73 -7.58 4.03
C ILE A 81 14.16 -7.06 3.92
N LEU A 82 14.47 -6.36 2.83
CA LEU A 82 15.72 -5.62 2.69
C LEU A 82 15.50 -4.19 3.19
N ASP A 83 16.52 -3.60 3.78
CA ASP A 83 16.46 -2.24 4.35
C ASP A 83 17.67 -1.42 3.89
N ASP A 84 17.47 -0.11 3.75
CA ASP A 84 18.45 0.84 3.20
C ASP A 84 19.37 1.49 4.24
N ALA A 85 19.25 1.13 5.53
CA ALA A 85 20.02 1.70 6.63
C ALA A 85 21.55 1.69 6.43
N LEU A 86 22.10 0.69 5.74
CA LEU A 86 23.55 0.57 5.48
C LEU A 86 23.95 0.89 4.04
N ALA A 87 23.05 0.68 3.07
CA ALA A 87 23.29 1.00 1.67
C ALA A 87 21.97 1.26 0.93
N PRO A 88 21.93 2.22 0.00
CA PRO A 88 20.68 2.58 -0.65
C PRO A 88 20.13 1.43 -1.51
N LEU A 89 18.82 1.24 -1.42
CA LEU A 89 18.07 0.32 -2.27
C LEU A 89 17.58 1.02 -3.55
N PRO A 90 17.57 0.34 -4.70
CA PRO A 90 16.92 0.87 -5.90
C PRO A 90 15.40 0.92 -5.70
N GLY A 91 14.75 1.87 -6.38
CA GLY A 91 13.30 1.85 -6.52
C GLY A 91 12.88 0.65 -7.37
N MET A 92 12.13 -0.28 -6.77
CA MET A 92 11.73 -1.53 -7.39
C MET A 92 10.21 -1.70 -7.34
N SER A 93 9.70 -2.45 -8.31
CA SER A 93 8.32 -2.96 -8.32
C SER A 93 8.30 -4.48 -8.26
N VAL A 94 7.13 -5.05 -7.98
CA VAL A 94 6.92 -6.51 -7.98
C VAL A 94 7.50 -7.13 -9.25
N GLY A 95 8.27 -8.21 -9.10
CA GLY A 95 8.88 -8.94 -10.20
C GLY A 95 10.23 -8.41 -10.68
N ASP A 96 10.64 -7.22 -10.26
CA ASP A 96 12.03 -6.76 -10.43
C ASP A 96 12.99 -7.69 -9.67
N ARG A 97 14.25 -7.73 -10.10
CA ARG A 97 15.24 -8.70 -9.60
C ARG A 97 16.52 -8.04 -9.13
N LEU A 98 17.15 -8.70 -8.16
CA LEU A 98 18.49 -8.43 -7.66
C LEU A 98 19.42 -9.61 -7.99
N PRO A 99 19.94 -9.72 -9.23
CA PRO A 99 20.75 -10.85 -9.66
C PRO A 99 22.07 -10.96 -8.91
N GLY A 100 22.54 -12.19 -8.69
CA GLY A 100 23.78 -12.47 -8.00
C GLY A 100 23.66 -12.39 -6.48
N ALA A 101 24.78 -12.16 -5.80
CA ALA A 101 24.88 -12.13 -4.36
C ALA A 101 24.47 -10.76 -3.78
N ASN A 102 23.57 -10.79 -2.80
CA ASN A 102 23.16 -9.63 -2.02
C ASN A 102 23.48 -9.93 -0.55
N GLN A 103 24.49 -9.23 -0.02
CA GLN A 103 25.05 -9.50 1.29
C GLN A 103 24.67 -8.40 2.26
N GLY A 104 24.26 -8.77 3.46
CA GLY A 104 23.83 -7.84 4.50
C GLY A 104 24.02 -8.40 5.89
N VAL A 105 23.78 -7.56 6.89
CA VAL A 105 23.67 -7.97 8.30
C VAL A 105 22.19 -8.11 8.61
N LEU A 106 21.78 -9.24 9.19
CA LEU A 106 20.42 -9.41 9.65
C LEU A 106 20.23 -8.66 10.98
N ASP A 107 19.17 -7.88 11.08
CA ASP A 107 18.85 -7.04 12.24
C ASP A 107 17.34 -7.15 12.54
N TYR A 108 16.94 -6.90 13.78
CA TYR A 108 15.53 -6.85 14.18
C TYR A 108 15.12 -5.41 14.51
N SER A 109 14.16 -4.86 13.76
CA SER A 109 13.63 -3.52 14.03
C SER A 109 12.18 -3.36 13.58
N HIS A 110 11.42 -2.54 14.30
CA HIS A 110 9.99 -2.28 14.02
C HIS A 110 9.16 -3.57 13.86
N ASP A 111 9.39 -4.53 14.76
CA ASP A 111 8.72 -5.84 14.81
C ASP A 111 8.94 -6.76 13.60
N ASP A 112 10.00 -6.53 12.83
CA ASP A 112 10.38 -7.37 11.68
C ASP A 112 11.91 -7.62 11.64
N TYR A 113 12.30 -8.80 11.15
CA TYR A 113 13.70 -9.07 10.77
C TYR A 113 13.99 -8.50 9.39
N LYS A 114 15.07 -7.72 9.30
CA LYS A 114 15.48 -7.02 8.08
C LYS A 114 16.93 -7.34 7.74
N LEU A 115 17.20 -7.54 6.45
CA LEU A 115 18.55 -7.70 5.94
C LEU A 115 19.09 -6.35 5.48
N LEU A 116 19.96 -5.76 6.32
CA LEU A 116 20.61 -4.47 6.05
C LEU A 116 21.72 -4.69 5.01
N LEU A 117 21.48 -4.32 3.75
CA LEU A 117 22.45 -4.58 2.68
C LEU A 117 23.73 -3.76 2.88
N THR A 118 24.87 -4.43 2.74
CA THR A 118 26.21 -3.81 2.90
C THR A 118 26.73 -3.11 1.64
N ALA A 119 25.99 -3.23 0.54
CA ALA A 119 26.25 -2.55 -0.73
C ALA A 119 24.96 -2.46 -1.55
N SER A 120 24.84 -1.42 -2.38
CA SER A 120 23.69 -1.29 -3.28
C SER A 120 23.63 -2.46 -4.26
N PRO A 121 22.49 -3.17 -4.33
CA PRO A 121 22.38 -4.35 -5.16
C PRO A 121 22.22 -3.95 -6.64
N ARG A 122 22.55 -4.87 -7.55
CA ARG A 122 22.27 -4.67 -8.98
C ARG A 122 20.77 -4.78 -9.20
N HIS A 123 20.18 -3.86 -9.95
CA HIS A 123 18.76 -3.91 -10.34
C HIS A 123 18.58 -4.46 -11.75
N ALA A 124 17.61 -5.35 -11.93
CA ALA A 124 17.11 -5.78 -13.22
C ALA A 124 15.58 -5.69 -13.27
N PRO A 125 14.99 -4.94 -14.21
CA PRO A 125 13.54 -4.74 -14.26
C PRO A 125 12.79 -6.02 -14.65
N GLY A 126 11.66 -6.27 -13.99
CA GLY A 126 10.74 -7.39 -14.23
C GLY A 126 9.76 -7.15 -15.38
N GLY A 127 9.65 -5.90 -15.85
CA GLY A 127 8.87 -5.52 -17.03
C GLY A 127 7.37 -5.43 -16.80
N LEU A 128 6.90 -5.42 -15.53
CA LEU A 128 5.51 -5.09 -15.24
C LEU A 128 5.19 -3.67 -15.72
N ARG A 129 4.00 -3.53 -16.30
CA ARG A 129 3.48 -2.24 -16.76
C ARG A 129 2.16 -1.98 -16.06
N PRO A 130 1.83 -0.70 -15.79
CA PRO A 130 0.50 -0.33 -15.32
C PRO A 130 -0.60 -0.92 -16.21
N GLU A 131 -1.67 -1.39 -15.58
CA GLU A 131 -2.84 -1.90 -16.27
C GLU A 131 -3.92 -0.82 -16.32
N ALA A 132 -4.73 -0.87 -17.38
CA ALA A 132 -5.92 -0.05 -17.50
C ALA A 132 -7.15 -0.95 -17.62
N THR A 133 -8.26 -0.48 -17.08
CA THR A 133 -9.57 -1.07 -17.31
C THR A 133 -10.05 -0.70 -18.73
N ARG A 134 -11.15 -1.32 -19.16
CA ARG A 134 -11.92 -0.81 -20.30
C ARG A 134 -12.92 0.24 -19.79
N ALA A 135 -13.31 1.16 -20.68
CA ALA A 135 -14.45 2.02 -20.40
C ALA A 135 -15.76 1.20 -20.28
N GLN A 136 -16.65 1.65 -19.40
CA GLN A 136 -18.01 1.13 -19.25
C GLN A 136 -18.82 1.32 -20.54
N ARG A 137 -19.62 0.32 -20.89
CA ARG A 137 -20.52 0.35 -22.05
C ARG A 137 -21.86 1.03 -21.70
N ALA A 138 -22.67 1.29 -22.73
CA ALA A 138 -24.06 1.67 -22.52
C ALA A 138 -24.80 0.59 -21.69
N GLY A 139 -25.48 1.01 -20.63
CA GLY A 139 -26.14 0.12 -19.68
C GLY A 139 -25.22 -0.53 -18.63
N GLU A 140 -23.91 -0.31 -18.67
CA GLU A 140 -22.99 -0.69 -17.60
C GLU A 140 -22.75 0.49 -16.64
N MET A 141 -22.48 0.15 -15.37
CA MET A 141 -21.99 1.07 -14.35
C MET A 141 -20.62 0.59 -13.86
N ALA A 142 -19.61 1.43 -13.94
CA ALA A 142 -18.27 1.18 -13.41
C ALA A 142 -18.19 1.66 -11.96
N VAL A 143 -17.76 0.76 -11.07
CA VAL A 143 -17.53 1.04 -9.65
C VAL A 143 -16.08 0.70 -9.32
N ALA A 144 -15.40 1.59 -8.61
CA ALA A 144 -14.03 1.40 -8.16
C ALA A 144 -13.86 1.74 -6.68
N THR A 145 -12.76 1.28 -6.09
CA THR A 145 -12.29 1.69 -4.78
C THR A 145 -10.88 2.26 -4.92
N ALA A 146 -10.60 3.41 -4.30
CA ALA A 146 -9.28 4.04 -4.35
C ALA A 146 -8.84 4.57 -2.98
N GLY A 147 -7.70 4.10 -2.49
CA GLY A 147 -7.04 4.69 -1.32
C GLY A 147 -6.21 5.89 -1.75
N LEU A 148 -6.38 7.01 -1.06
CA LEU A 148 -5.70 8.27 -1.37
C LEU A 148 -4.54 8.57 -0.41
N ASP A 149 -4.34 7.75 0.63
CA ASP A 149 -3.15 7.68 1.51
C ASP A 149 -2.88 8.99 2.30
N GLY A 150 -3.91 9.65 2.82
CA GLY A 150 -3.78 10.94 3.48
C GLY A 150 -3.56 12.08 2.48
N LEU A 151 -4.42 12.17 1.46
CA LEU A 151 -4.40 13.28 0.50
C LEU A 151 -4.94 14.54 1.18
N ASN A 152 -4.21 15.65 1.10
CA ASN A 152 -4.55 16.94 1.68
C ASN A 152 -3.94 18.08 0.82
N PRO A 153 -4.23 19.36 1.10
CA PRO A 153 -3.78 20.49 0.27
C PRO A 153 -2.26 20.69 0.25
N ASP A 154 -1.54 20.21 1.27
CA ASP A 154 -0.08 20.30 1.37
C ASP A 154 0.65 19.23 0.56
N ALA A 155 -0.08 18.23 0.07
CA ALA A 155 0.50 17.22 -0.78
C ALA A 155 1.11 17.83 -2.05
N PRO A 156 2.27 17.34 -2.52
CA PRO A 156 2.88 17.85 -3.75
C PRO A 156 1.89 17.80 -4.93
N PRO A 157 1.83 18.83 -5.79
CA PRO A 157 0.89 18.86 -6.92
C PRO A 157 0.98 17.63 -7.84
N ALA A 158 2.17 17.06 -7.99
CA ALA A 158 2.40 15.84 -8.76
C ALA A 158 1.59 14.63 -8.24
N ARG A 159 1.27 14.59 -6.94
CA ARG A 159 0.44 13.53 -6.34
C ARG A 159 -1.01 13.63 -6.81
N PHE A 160 -1.59 14.83 -6.80
CA PHE A 160 -2.94 15.06 -7.36
C PHE A 160 -2.99 14.72 -8.85
N THR A 161 -1.98 15.12 -9.62
CA THR A 161 -1.87 14.76 -11.04
C THR A 161 -1.80 13.25 -11.24
N ALA A 162 -0.96 12.54 -10.48
CA ALA A 162 -0.83 11.08 -10.61
C ALA A 162 -2.15 10.36 -10.28
N LEU A 163 -2.83 10.75 -9.20
CA LEU A 163 -4.14 10.19 -8.83
C LEU A 163 -5.20 10.48 -9.90
N ALA A 164 -5.20 11.67 -10.48
CA ALA A 164 -6.09 12.04 -11.57
C ALA A 164 -5.85 11.19 -12.83
N GLU A 165 -4.58 11.01 -13.22
CA GLU A 165 -4.18 10.16 -14.35
C GLU A 165 -4.61 8.70 -14.13
N ASP A 166 -4.44 8.17 -12.91
CA ASP A 166 -4.88 6.83 -12.55
C ASP A 166 -6.41 6.70 -12.63
N ILE A 167 -7.17 7.69 -12.16
CA ILE A 167 -8.64 7.69 -12.24
C ILE A 167 -9.11 7.78 -13.71
N VAL A 168 -8.50 8.65 -14.52
CA VAL A 168 -8.97 8.93 -15.89
C VAL A 168 -8.48 7.87 -16.87
N HIS A 169 -7.20 7.52 -16.85
CA HIS A 169 -6.60 6.64 -17.84
C HIS A 169 -6.44 5.20 -17.36
N GLY A 170 -6.15 5.00 -16.08
CA GLY A 170 -6.07 3.68 -15.46
C GLY A 170 -7.45 3.06 -15.25
N LEU A 171 -8.30 3.72 -14.46
CA LEU A 171 -9.64 3.25 -14.09
C LEU A 171 -10.72 3.57 -15.12
N ARG A 172 -10.41 4.40 -16.13
CA ARG A 172 -11.34 4.82 -17.21
C ARG A 172 -12.54 5.61 -16.72
N SER A 173 -12.33 6.49 -15.75
CA SER A 173 -13.36 7.37 -15.17
C SER A 173 -14.63 6.63 -14.74
N PRO A 174 -14.54 5.82 -13.65
CA PRO A 174 -15.67 5.08 -13.11
C PRO A 174 -16.89 5.98 -12.81
N ASP A 175 -18.09 5.42 -12.85
CA ASP A 175 -19.30 6.19 -12.52
C ASP A 175 -19.38 6.48 -11.01
N LEU A 176 -18.85 5.58 -10.18
CA LEU A 176 -18.74 5.71 -8.72
C LEU A 176 -17.36 5.23 -8.24
N ILE A 177 -16.72 6.01 -7.38
CA ILE A 177 -15.46 5.65 -6.72
C ILE A 177 -15.67 5.78 -5.22
N ALA A 178 -15.57 4.66 -4.50
CA ALA A 178 -15.44 4.70 -3.04
C ALA A 178 -13.98 5.05 -2.72
N VAL A 179 -13.74 6.17 -2.06
CA VAL A 179 -12.38 6.59 -1.71
C VAL A 179 -12.18 6.58 -0.20
N THR A 180 -10.94 6.35 0.21
CA THR A 180 -10.51 6.37 1.61
C THR A 180 -9.24 7.18 1.75
N GLY A 181 -8.98 7.74 2.92
CA GLY A 181 -7.75 8.50 3.20
C GLY A 181 -7.74 9.88 2.55
N ILE A 182 -8.90 10.52 2.46
CA ILE A 182 -8.98 11.96 2.18
C ILE A 182 -8.83 12.69 3.51
N GLY A 183 -7.76 13.48 3.65
CA GLY A 183 -7.55 14.36 4.79
C GLY A 183 -8.42 15.61 4.73
N ASP A 184 -8.47 16.31 5.84
CA ASP A 184 -9.06 17.64 5.91
C ASP A 184 -8.24 18.71 5.13
N ASN A 185 -8.59 19.97 5.33
CA ASN A 185 -7.99 21.11 4.65
C ASN A 185 -6.70 21.62 5.33
N SER A 186 -6.37 21.18 6.54
CA SER A 186 -5.19 21.62 7.31
C SER A 186 -4.02 20.64 7.21
N GLY A 187 -4.24 19.45 6.62
CA GLY A 187 -3.15 18.52 6.31
C GLY A 187 -2.63 17.84 7.58
N PRO A 188 -1.35 17.95 7.94
CA PRO A 188 -0.82 17.36 9.16
C PRO A 188 -1.06 18.22 10.41
N ASP A 189 -1.58 19.45 10.27
CA ASP A 189 -1.77 20.37 11.40
C ASP A 189 -2.99 19.98 12.23
N ASP A 190 -2.75 19.67 13.51
CA ASP A 190 -3.80 19.41 14.51
C ASP A 190 -4.38 20.73 15.06
N ASP A 191 -5.30 21.33 14.30
CA ASP A 191 -5.92 22.63 14.58
C ASP A 191 -7.44 22.60 14.79
N GLY A 192 -8.04 21.40 14.80
CA GLY A 192 -9.48 21.17 14.93
C GLY A 192 -10.27 21.29 13.62
N THR A 193 -9.61 21.52 12.48
CA THR A 193 -10.25 21.55 11.17
C THR A 193 -10.71 20.16 10.77
N VAL A 194 -12.01 20.01 10.51
CA VAL A 194 -12.56 18.76 9.95
C VAL A 194 -13.12 18.95 8.54
N ALA A 195 -13.05 20.14 7.95
CA ALA A 195 -13.55 20.38 6.60
C ALA A 195 -12.58 19.79 5.54
N THR A 196 -13.10 19.25 4.43
CA THR A 196 -12.29 18.62 3.35
C THR A 196 -12.62 19.16 1.95
N ASP A 197 -13.45 20.20 1.87
CA ASP A 197 -13.93 20.79 0.62
C ASP A 197 -12.79 21.27 -0.28
N GLN A 198 -11.69 21.78 0.29
CA GLN A 198 -10.54 22.23 -0.49
C GLN A 198 -9.76 21.05 -1.07
N THR A 199 -9.49 20.02 -0.25
CA THR A 199 -8.82 18.78 -0.68
C THR A 199 -9.56 18.13 -1.83
N VAL A 200 -10.88 17.99 -1.70
CA VAL A 200 -11.75 17.41 -2.73
C VAL A 200 -11.77 18.29 -3.99
N ALA A 201 -11.88 19.62 -3.83
CA ALA A 201 -11.89 20.54 -4.97
C ALA A 201 -10.58 20.46 -5.79
N GLN A 202 -9.43 20.32 -5.12
CA GLN A 202 -8.15 20.13 -5.80
C GLN A 202 -8.10 18.81 -6.57
N LEU A 203 -8.58 17.71 -5.99
CA LEU A 203 -8.65 16.42 -6.66
C LEU A 203 -9.58 16.45 -7.90
N VAL A 204 -10.78 17.03 -7.76
CA VAL A 204 -11.73 17.16 -8.89
C VAL A 204 -11.14 18.06 -10.00
N THR A 205 -10.44 19.13 -9.61
CA THR A 205 -9.75 20.00 -10.57
C THR A 205 -8.65 19.24 -11.32
N ALA A 206 -7.85 18.44 -10.62
CA ALA A 206 -6.82 17.60 -11.25
C ALA A 206 -7.42 16.56 -12.20
N ILE A 207 -8.53 15.91 -11.81
CA ILE A 207 -9.27 14.96 -12.67
C ILE A 207 -9.76 15.67 -13.94
N SER A 208 -10.32 16.87 -13.82
CA SER A 208 -10.74 17.65 -14.98
C SER A 208 -9.56 18.04 -15.87
N ALA A 209 -8.42 18.40 -15.29
CA ALA A 209 -7.21 18.77 -16.04
C ALA A 209 -6.61 17.58 -16.81
N ALA A 210 -6.74 16.36 -16.28
CA ALA A 210 -6.39 15.10 -16.96
C ALA A 210 -7.40 14.71 -18.06
N GLY A 211 -8.45 15.50 -18.29
CA GLY A 211 -9.48 15.23 -19.30
C GLY A 211 -10.60 14.29 -18.81
N GLY A 212 -10.73 14.13 -17.50
CA GLY A 212 -11.81 13.38 -16.87
C GLY A 212 -13.16 14.12 -16.84
N PRO A 213 -14.25 13.41 -16.52
CA PRO A 213 -15.57 14.00 -16.35
C PRO A 213 -15.67 14.81 -15.05
N ALA A 214 -16.75 15.59 -14.93
CA ALA A 214 -17.10 16.22 -13.66
C ALA A 214 -17.51 15.14 -12.64
N TYR A 215 -16.86 15.18 -11.48
CA TYR A 215 -17.25 14.42 -10.31
C TYR A 215 -17.84 15.35 -9.26
N ASP A 216 -18.82 14.82 -8.54
CA ASP A 216 -19.32 15.38 -7.28
C ASP A 216 -18.96 14.42 -6.12
N TRP A 217 -19.08 14.88 -4.89
CA TRP A 217 -18.56 14.22 -3.70
C TRP A 217 -19.59 14.08 -2.58
N ARG A 218 -19.53 12.97 -1.85
CA ARG A 218 -20.22 12.79 -0.56
C ARG A 218 -19.35 12.08 0.45
N SER A 219 -19.34 12.61 1.68
CA SER A 219 -18.78 11.96 2.87
C SER A 219 -19.61 12.28 4.10
N VAL A 220 -19.33 11.57 5.18
CA VAL A 220 -19.70 11.98 6.54
C VAL A 220 -18.51 12.72 7.13
N ASP A 221 -18.76 13.84 7.79
CA ASP A 221 -17.69 14.58 8.48
C ASP A 221 -17.25 13.80 9.72
N PRO A 222 -15.94 13.61 9.92
CA PRO A 222 -15.40 13.00 11.12
C PRO A 222 -15.54 13.95 12.31
N ARG A 223 -15.46 13.39 13.51
CA ARG A 223 -15.14 14.17 14.71
C ARG A 223 -13.63 14.32 14.79
N ASP A 224 -13.23 15.53 15.15
CA ASP A 224 -11.83 15.89 15.33
C ASP A 224 -11.10 14.90 16.24
N ASN A 225 -9.98 14.36 15.75
CA ASN A 225 -9.10 13.43 16.48
C ASN A 225 -9.78 12.15 17.00
N ALA A 226 -10.92 11.77 16.41
CA ALA A 226 -11.71 10.64 16.90
C ALA A 226 -12.07 9.62 15.81
N ASP A 227 -11.93 9.98 14.53
CA ASP A 227 -12.37 9.14 13.42
C ASP A 227 -11.33 9.13 12.28
N GLY A 228 -10.49 8.09 12.23
CA GLY A 228 -9.59 7.77 11.10
C GLY A 228 -8.32 8.62 10.99
N GLY A 229 -7.26 8.05 10.39
CA GLY A 229 -6.00 8.75 10.13
C GLY A 229 -5.13 9.01 11.37
N ALA A 230 -4.11 9.85 11.19
CA ALA A 230 -3.33 10.43 12.30
C ALA A 230 -4.06 11.62 12.92
N ASP A 231 -3.74 11.94 14.18
CA ASP A 231 -4.23 13.14 14.85
C ASP A 231 -3.97 14.38 13.98
N GLY A 232 -4.98 15.24 13.87
CA GLY A 232 -4.99 16.44 13.04
C GLY A 232 -5.29 16.23 11.55
N ALA A 233 -5.20 15.01 11.01
CA ALA A 233 -5.44 14.78 9.58
C ALA A 233 -6.91 14.50 9.23
N ASN A 234 -7.68 14.05 10.23
CA ASN A 234 -9.12 13.75 10.15
C ASN A 234 -9.52 13.03 8.84
N GLU A 235 -8.78 11.95 8.54
CA GLU A 235 -8.93 11.21 7.29
C GLU A 235 -10.26 10.48 7.21
N ARG A 236 -10.94 10.59 6.07
CA ARG A 236 -12.28 10.01 5.90
C ARG A 236 -12.43 9.14 4.67
N ALA A 237 -13.55 8.43 4.65
CA ALA A 237 -14.07 7.74 3.48
C ALA A 237 -15.22 8.54 2.86
N GLY A 238 -15.45 8.30 1.57
CA GLY A 238 -16.62 8.84 0.87
C GLY A 238 -16.70 8.38 -0.56
N PHE A 239 -17.49 9.09 -1.36
CA PHE A 239 -17.82 8.73 -2.73
C PHE A 239 -17.59 9.90 -3.69
N LEU A 240 -16.73 9.69 -4.70
CA LEU A 240 -16.75 10.50 -5.92
C LEU A 240 -17.70 9.85 -6.91
N PHE A 241 -18.60 10.63 -7.51
CA PHE A 241 -19.55 10.12 -8.50
C PHE A 241 -19.74 11.06 -9.68
N ARG A 242 -19.93 10.49 -10.87
CA ARG A 242 -20.13 11.24 -12.11
C ARG A 242 -21.51 11.88 -12.17
N THR A 243 -21.57 13.15 -12.55
CA THR A 243 -22.83 13.90 -12.67
C THR A 243 -23.46 13.83 -14.06
N ASP A 244 -22.74 13.33 -15.06
CA ASP A 244 -23.14 13.26 -16.47
C ASP A 244 -23.71 11.90 -16.90
N ARG A 245 -23.87 10.97 -15.95
CA ARG A 245 -24.28 9.56 -16.19
C ARG A 245 -25.61 9.18 -15.55
N GLY A 246 -26.30 10.16 -14.94
CA GLY A 246 -27.61 9.96 -14.30
C GLY A 246 -27.54 9.30 -12.91
N LEU A 247 -26.34 9.14 -12.34
CA LEU A 247 -26.17 8.70 -10.96
C LEU A 247 -26.50 9.86 -10.01
N ALA A 248 -27.35 9.57 -9.01
CA ALA A 248 -27.71 10.52 -7.98
C ALA A 248 -27.79 9.82 -6.63
N PHE A 249 -27.39 10.54 -5.58
CA PHE A 249 -27.57 10.10 -4.20
C PHE A 249 -28.99 10.47 -3.73
N VAL A 250 -29.61 9.57 -2.98
CA VAL A 250 -30.87 9.85 -2.29
C VAL A 250 -30.54 10.16 -0.84
N ASP A 251 -30.69 11.42 -0.47
CA ASP A 251 -30.49 11.86 0.90
C ASP A 251 -31.54 11.22 1.81
N ARG A 252 -31.06 10.59 2.89
CA ARG A 252 -31.90 10.09 3.97
C ARG A 252 -31.46 10.77 5.25
N PRO A 253 -32.39 11.29 6.07
CA PRO A 253 -32.02 11.81 7.37
C PRO A 253 -31.32 10.72 8.19
N ALA A 254 -30.30 11.12 8.96
CA ALA A 254 -29.67 10.23 9.91
C ALA A 254 -30.76 9.63 10.83
N PRO A 255 -30.69 8.33 11.17
CA PRO A 255 -31.49 7.82 12.28
C PRO A 255 -31.23 8.72 13.49
N GLY A 256 -32.28 9.20 14.15
CA GLY A 256 -32.12 10.00 15.36
C GLY A 256 -31.24 9.23 16.36
N GLU A 257 -30.41 9.95 17.12
CA GLU A 257 -29.59 9.33 18.16
C GLU A 257 -30.46 8.44 19.05
N PRO A 258 -30.03 7.21 19.38
CA PRO A 258 -30.72 6.42 20.38
C PRO A 258 -30.71 7.20 21.70
N VAL A 259 -31.92 7.54 22.16
CA VAL A 259 -32.18 8.24 23.43
C VAL A 259 -31.70 7.41 24.62
#